data_AF-M1P554-F1
#
_entry.id   AF-M1P554-F1
#
_cell.length_a   1.000
_cell.length_b   1.000
_cell.length_c   1.000
_cell.angle_alpha   90.00
_cell.angle_beta   90.00
_cell.angle_gamma   90.00
#
_symmetry.space_group_name_H-M   'P 1'
#
loop_
_entity.id
_entity.type
_entity.pdbx_description
1 polymer ?
#
loop_
_entity_poly.entity_id
_entity_poly.type
_entity_poly.pdbx_seq_one_letter_code
_entity_poly.pdbx_strand_id
1 'polypeptide(L)'
;MEWALGLSTGPGGFGSAVSLRTGRPGAAHLIGVFPTMARAVSAAAAAAPDAADAPARVVLVHPSGIHADELGRDLGDLALAGVTGDDIELRSDVEVLTAVTGDRVLLIDADRDLLAGHPGKTAPFDADRLAELVASDPFGTTVALTGHPEVRDRYHVAARDYAPLIVERPALAALALDNPTTSTLVSTPRTSGALAHRPRRAMPYLLVIITGLVIFLLLLVVIG
;
A
#
# COMPACT_ATOMS: atom_id res chain seq x y z
N MET A 1 17.30 11.31 -4.32
CA MET A 1 17.31 10.36 -3.18
C MET A 1 16.27 9.28 -3.43
N GLU A 2 16.54 8.01 -3.11
CA GLU A 2 15.50 6.97 -3.16
C GLU A 2 14.67 7.01 -1.88
N TRP A 3 13.36 6.76 -2.02
CA TRP A 3 12.43 6.77 -0.90
C TRP A 3 11.43 5.62 -1.05
N ALA A 4 10.87 5.19 0.09
CA ALA A 4 9.85 4.16 0.12
C ALA A 4 8.54 4.71 0.69
N LEU A 5 7.43 4.23 0.14
CA LEU A 5 6.08 4.60 0.50
C LEU A 5 5.40 3.45 1.23
N GLY A 6 4.92 3.71 2.45
CA GLY A 6 4.07 2.81 3.20
C GLY A 6 2.64 3.33 3.16
N LEU A 7 1.70 2.46 2.86
CA LEU A 7 0.26 2.75 2.86
C LEU A 7 -0.47 1.69 3.66
N SER A 8 -1.52 2.08 4.38
CA SER A 8 -2.45 1.17 5.04
C SER A 8 -3.88 1.58 4.72
N THR A 9 -4.67 0.68 4.13
CA THR A 9 -6.04 0.96 3.69
C THR A 9 -7.06 0.51 4.73
N GLY A 10 -8.27 1.08 4.68
CA GLY A 10 -9.47 0.57 5.33
C GLY A 10 -10.55 1.64 5.52
N PRO A 11 -11.63 1.34 6.26
CA PRO A 11 -12.84 2.18 6.28
C PRO A 11 -12.65 3.65 6.67
N GLY A 12 -11.59 3.97 7.42
CA GLY A 12 -11.24 5.34 7.84
C GLY A 12 -10.34 6.13 6.90
N GLY A 13 -10.05 5.57 5.73
CA GLY A 13 -9.11 6.13 4.77
C GLY A 13 -7.74 5.47 4.86
N PHE A 14 -6.74 6.22 4.42
CA PHE A 14 -5.41 5.73 4.07
C PHE A 14 -4.38 6.26 5.06
N GLY A 15 -3.84 5.38 5.90
CA GLY A 15 -2.64 5.66 6.68
C GLY A 15 -1.43 5.74 5.75
N SER A 16 -0.57 6.72 5.96
CA SER A 16 0.61 6.95 5.13
C SER A 16 1.86 7.12 5.98
N ALA A 17 2.95 6.51 5.51
CA ALA A 17 4.28 6.63 6.06
C ALA A 17 5.31 6.73 4.93
N VAL A 18 6.44 7.36 5.21
CA VAL A 18 7.55 7.53 4.26
C VAL A 18 8.86 7.06 4.89
N SER A 19 9.75 6.44 4.11
CA SER A 19 11.14 6.21 4.54
C SER A 19 12.11 6.79 3.53
N LEU A 20 12.99 7.68 3.98
CA LEU A 20 14.04 8.31 3.16
C LEU A 20 15.37 7.54 3.22
N ARG A 21 15.40 6.45 3.99
CA ARG A 21 16.57 5.57 4.15
C ARG A 21 16.11 4.13 4.01
N THR A 22 15.81 3.75 2.77
CA THR A 22 15.35 2.41 2.41
C THR A 22 16.26 1.33 3.01
N GLY A 23 15.67 0.34 3.69
CA GLY A 23 16.40 -0.81 4.24
C GLY A 23 17.00 -0.64 5.65
N ARG A 24 16.77 0.49 6.34
CA ARG A 24 17.12 0.64 7.76
C ARG A 24 15.85 0.60 8.63
N PRO A 25 15.71 -0.36 9.56
CA PRO A 25 14.60 -0.39 10.51
C PRO A 25 14.53 0.88 11.36
N GLY A 26 13.32 1.33 11.67
CA GLY A 26 13.04 2.53 12.46
C GLY A 26 13.30 3.85 11.72
N ALA A 27 13.39 3.81 10.38
CA ALA A 27 13.59 5.00 9.55
C ALA A 27 12.28 5.50 8.91
N ALA A 28 11.18 4.78 9.07
CA ALA A 28 9.88 5.21 8.61
C ALA A 28 9.33 6.36 9.47
N HIS A 29 8.86 7.41 8.80
CA HIS A 29 8.20 8.56 9.38
C HIS A 29 6.71 8.52 9.07
N LEU A 30 5.88 8.70 10.11
CA LEU A 30 4.43 8.78 9.97
C LEU A 30 4.06 10.10 9.29
N ILE A 31 3.25 10.03 8.24
CA ILE A 31 2.71 11.21 7.57
C ILE A 31 1.34 11.55 8.15
N GLY A 32 0.44 10.56 8.24
CA GLY A 32 -0.90 10.74 8.78
C GLY A 32 -1.95 9.86 8.12
N VAL A 33 -3.22 10.17 8.37
CA VAL A 33 -4.39 9.50 7.77
C VAL A 33 -5.05 10.46 6.78
N PHE A 34 -5.40 9.96 5.60
CA PHE A 34 -5.97 10.74 4.51
C PHE A 34 -7.25 10.11 3.98
N PRO A 35 -8.24 10.92 3.54
CA PRO A 35 -9.50 10.39 3.03
C PRO A 35 -9.37 9.71 1.66
N THR A 36 -8.29 9.96 0.91
CA THR A 36 -8.08 9.38 -0.42
C THR A 36 -6.63 8.94 -0.63
N MET A 37 -6.43 7.90 -1.45
CA MET A 37 -5.11 7.38 -1.81
C MET A 37 -4.22 8.47 -2.42
N ALA A 38 -4.76 9.25 -3.35
CA ALA A 38 -4.02 10.34 -4.01
C ALA A 38 -3.50 11.39 -3.01
N ARG A 39 -4.27 11.71 -1.96
CA ARG A 39 -3.82 12.65 -0.92
C ARG A 39 -2.73 12.04 -0.04
N ALA A 40 -2.86 10.76 0.32
CA ALA A 40 -1.82 10.05 1.05
C ALA A 40 -0.49 10.03 0.28
N VAL A 41 -0.52 9.67 -1.01
CA VAL A 41 0.66 9.64 -1.89
C VAL A 41 1.26 11.03 -2.03
N SER A 42 0.44 12.05 -2.31
CA SER A 42 0.92 13.43 -2.47
C SER A 42 1.55 13.99 -1.20
N ALA A 43 0.98 13.70 -0.02
CA ALA A 43 1.54 14.12 1.26
C ALA A 43 2.88 13.43 1.57
N ALA A 44 2.98 12.13 1.27
CA ALA A 44 4.24 11.40 1.42
C ALA A 44 5.34 11.91 0.47
N ALA A 45 5.00 12.19 -0.79
CA ALA A 45 5.93 12.78 -1.75
C ALA A 45 6.40 14.18 -1.31
N ALA A 46 5.49 15.01 -0.76
CA ALA A 46 5.85 16.32 -0.22
C ALA A 46 6.80 16.24 0.99
N ALA A 47 6.75 15.14 1.75
CA ALA A 47 7.70 14.87 2.84
C ALA A 47 9.07 14.35 2.35
N ALA A 48 9.22 14.12 1.05
CA ALA A 48 10.44 13.64 0.39
C ALA A 48 10.90 14.60 -0.75
N PRO A 49 11.14 15.91 -0.47
CA PRO A 49 11.29 16.94 -1.50
C PRO A 49 12.53 16.76 -2.41
N ASP A 50 13.59 16.12 -1.92
CA ASP A 50 14.83 15.86 -2.68
C ASP A 50 14.89 14.43 -3.26
N ALA A 51 13.76 13.73 -3.19
CA ALA A 51 13.64 12.35 -3.64
C ALA A 51 13.16 12.27 -5.09
N ALA A 52 13.32 11.09 -5.71
CA ALA A 52 12.80 10.85 -7.04
C ALA A 52 11.28 11.05 -7.09
N ASP A 53 10.73 11.41 -8.26
CA ASP A 53 9.30 11.67 -8.45
C ASP A 53 8.42 10.45 -8.06
N ALA A 54 8.95 9.24 -8.20
CA ALA A 54 8.30 8.00 -7.81
C ALA A 54 9.05 7.30 -6.66
N PRO A 55 8.32 6.65 -5.74
CA PRO A 55 8.95 5.82 -4.70
C PRO A 55 9.64 4.62 -5.31
N ALA A 56 10.81 4.26 -4.78
CA ALA A 56 11.59 3.09 -5.18
C ALA A 56 11.00 1.77 -4.66
N ARG A 57 10.19 1.83 -3.59
CA ARG A 57 9.44 0.68 -3.05
C ARG A 57 8.12 1.17 -2.50
N VAL A 58 7.07 0.39 -2.71
CA VAL A 58 5.74 0.67 -2.16
C VAL A 58 5.26 -0.54 -1.40
N VAL A 59 4.80 -0.33 -0.17
CA VAL A 59 4.13 -1.37 0.61
C VAL A 59 2.70 -0.94 0.85
N LEU A 60 1.76 -1.73 0.34
CA LEU A 60 0.34 -1.53 0.56
C LEU A 60 -0.15 -2.57 1.57
N VAL A 61 -0.41 -2.10 2.79
CA VAL A 61 -1.02 -2.90 3.84
C VAL A 61 -2.53 -2.85 3.69
N HIS A 62 -3.14 -4.00 3.43
CA HIS A 62 -4.58 -4.13 3.33
C HIS A 62 -5.16 -4.78 4.60
N PRO A 63 -6.42 -4.48 4.94
CA PRO A 63 -7.10 -5.18 6.02
C PRO A 63 -7.20 -6.68 5.74
N SER A 64 -7.07 -7.51 6.78
CA SER A 64 -7.29 -8.95 6.62
C SER A 64 -8.74 -9.23 6.23
N GLY A 65 -8.96 -10.17 5.30
CA GLY A 65 -10.31 -10.48 4.80
C GLY A 65 -10.90 -9.42 3.86
N ILE A 66 -10.08 -8.52 3.32
CA ILE A 66 -10.48 -7.60 2.24
C ILE A 66 -11.02 -8.39 1.03
N HIS A 67 -12.07 -7.88 0.39
CA HIS A 67 -12.57 -8.46 -0.86
C HIS A 67 -11.63 -8.15 -2.03
N ALA A 68 -11.51 -9.08 -2.98
CA ALA A 68 -10.65 -8.91 -4.16
C ALA A 68 -11.02 -7.66 -4.98
N ASP A 69 -12.30 -7.35 -5.11
CA ASP A 69 -12.77 -6.16 -5.83
C ASP A 69 -12.42 -4.86 -5.11
N GLU A 70 -12.34 -4.87 -3.78
CA GLU A 70 -11.91 -3.74 -2.98
C GLU A 70 -10.40 -3.54 -3.09
N LEU A 71 -9.62 -4.61 -2.97
CA LEU A 71 -8.18 -4.58 -3.19
C LEU A 71 -7.83 -4.12 -4.62
N GLY A 72 -8.59 -4.59 -5.62
CA GLY A 72 -8.44 -4.15 -7.01
C GLY A 72 -8.73 -2.66 -7.21
N ARG A 73 -9.71 -2.10 -6.48
CA ARG A 73 -9.97 -0.66 -6.46
C ARG A 73 -8.82 0.11 -5.81
N ASP A 74 -8.33 -0.32 -4.65
CA ASP A 74 -7.20 0.32 -3.96
C ASP A 74 -5.95 0.36 -4.84
N LEU A 75 -5.65 -0.73 -5.56
CA LEU A 75 -4.56 -0.80 -6.52
C LEU A 75 -4.78 0.12 -7.74
N GLY A 76 -6.02 0.21 -8.23
CA GLY A 76 -6.39 1.14 -9.29
C GLY A 76 -6.20 2.60 -8.88
N ASP A 77 -6.64 2.97 -7.68
CA ASP A 77 -6.48 4.32 -7.12
C ASP A 77 -5.01 4.68 -6.92
N LEU A 78 -4.18 3.71 -6.52
CA LEU A 78 -2.74 3.87 -6.40
C LEU A 78 -2.08 4.12 -7.76
N ALA A 79 -2.50 3.39 -8.80
CA ALA A 79 -2.04 3.63 -10.17
C ALA A 79 -2.45 5.01 -10.69
N LEU A 80 -3.68 5.45 -10.40
CA LEU A 80 -4.15 6.80 -10.75
C LEU A 80 -3.39 7.90 -9.98
N ALA A 81 -2.89 7.60 -8.78
CA ALA A 81 -2.02 8.48 -8.01
C ALA A 81 -0.57 8.53 -8.53
N GLY A 82 -0.26 7.86 -9.66
CA GLY A 82 1.06 7.90 -10.30
C GLY A 82 2.04 6.85 -9.80
N VAL A 83 1.58 5.90 -8.97
CA VAL A 83 2.40 4.80 -8.47
C VAL A 83 2.20 3.57 -9.35
N THR A 84 3.17 3.26 -10.22
CA THR A 84 3.08 2.14 -11.17
C THR A 84 3.66 0.85 -10.59
N GLY A 85 2.92 -0.25 -10.74
CA GLY A 85 2.96 -1.42 -9.87
C GLY A 85 4.05 -2.47 -10.06
N ASP A 86 5.19 -2.15 -10.65
CA ASP A 86 6.26 -3.16 -10.77
C ASP A 86 6.92 -3.48 -9.40
N ASP A 87 6.77 -2.61 -8.40
CA ASP A 87 7.38 -2.74 -7.05
C ASP A 87 6.39 -2.53 -5.88
N ILE A 88 5.11 -2.88 -6.06
CA ILE A 88 4.12 -2.87 -4.96
C ILE A 88 4.15 -4.21 -4.22
N GLU A 89 4.52 -4.15 -2.95
CA GLU A 89 4.42 -5.25 -1.99
C GLU A 89 3.06 -5.20 -1.29
N LEU A 90 2.26 -6.25 -1.44
CA LEU A 90 0.99 -6.39 -0.74
C LEU A 90 1.18 -7.20 0.53
N ARG A 91 0.65 -6.68 1.64
CA ARG A 91 0.67 -7.37 2.94
C ARG A 91 -0.64 -7.18 3.67
N SER A 92 -1.09 -8.19 4.39
CA SER A 92 -2.18 -8.00 5.33
C SER A 92 -1.68 -7.32 6.61
N ASP A 93 -2.56 -6.58 7.27
CA ASP A 93 -2.34 -6.03 8.61
C ASP A 93 -1.82 -7.06 9.62
N VAL A 94 -2.41 -8.27 9.65
CA VAL A 94 -1.97 -9.32 10.58
C VAL A 94 -0.61 -9.90 10.21
N GLU A 95 -0.27 -10.03 8.92
CA GLU A 95 1.09 -10.43 8.50
C GLU A 95 2.15 -9.42 8.90
N VAL A 96 1.83 -8.12 8.84
CA VAL A 96 2.74 -7.08 9.33
C VAL A 96 2.93 -7.22 10.83
N LEU A 97 1.83 -7.31 11.59
CA LEU A 97 1.89 -7.38 13.04
C LEU A 97 2.59 -8.66 13.52
N THR A 98 2.30 -9.83 12.94
CA THR A 98 2.99 -11.08 13.29
C THR A 98 4.49 -11.02 13.01
N ALA A 99 4.91 -10.38 11.90
CA ALA A 99 6.32 -10.21 11.61
C ALA A 99 7.01 -9.28 12.63
N VAL A 100 6.30 -8.28 13.15
CA VAL A 100 6.83 -7.31 14.13
C VAL A 100 6.91 -7.90 15.53
N THR A 101 5.87 -8.62 15.96
CA THR A 101 5.81 -9.15 17.33
C THR A 101 6.60 -10.44 17.48
N GLY A 102 6.75 -11.22 16.40
CA GLY A 102 7.27 -12.59 16.47
C GLY A 102 6.28 -13.60 17.03
N ASP A 103 5.08 -13.15 17.38
CA ASP A 103 4.00 -13.93 17.98
C ASP A 103 2.84 -14.13 17.00
N ARG A 104 1.99 -15.12 17.31
CA ARG A 104 0.68 -15.22 16.67
C ARG A 104 -0.11 -13.96 16.99
N VAL A 105 -0.63 -13.27 15.97
CA VAL A 105 -1.47 -12.10 16.18
C VAL A 105 -2.94 -12.45 15.97
N LEU A 106 -3.77 -12.01 16.91
CA LEU A 106 -5.22 -11.95 16.80
C LEU A 106 -5.62 -10.47 16.71
N LEU A 107 -5.93 -10.00 15.51
CA LEU A 107 -6.32 -8.62 15.24
C LEU A 107 -7.83 -8.47 15.24
N ILE A 108 -8.31 -7.61 16.12
CA ILE A 108 -9.69 -7.14 16.15
C ILE A 108 -9.79 -5.92 15.25
N ASP A 109 -10.60 -6.00 14.20
CA ASP A 109 -10.96 -4.87 13.35
C ASP A 109 -12.31 -4.31 13.79
N ALA A 110 -12.26 -3.21 14.55
CA ALA A 110 -13.45 -2.58 15.11
C ALA A 110 -14.36 -1.94 14.05
N ASP A 111 -13.80 -1.54 12.90
CA ASP A 111 -14.57 -0.91 11.82
C ASP A 111 -15.43 -1.94 11.08
N ARG A 112 -14.95 -3.19 11.00
CA ARG A 112 -15.59 -4.28 10.24
C ARG A 112 -16.23 -5.35 11.11
N ASP A 113 -16.10 -5.25 12.42
CA ASP A 113 -16.58 -6.26 13.39
C ASP A 113 -15.98 -7.65 13.14
N LEU A 114 -14.66 -7.69 12.91
CA LEU A 114 -13.93 -8.91 12.56
C LEU A 114 -12.83 -9.24 13.57
N LEU A 115 -12.58 -10.54 13.71
CA LEU A 115 -11.37 -11.11 14.29
C LEU A 115 -10.56 -11.79 13.17
N ALA A 116 -9.34 -11.32 12.97
CA ALA A 116 -8.38 -11.84 12.01
C ALA A 116 -7.19 -12.49 12.73
N GLY A 117 -6.63 -13.56 12.16
CA GLY A 117 -5.42 -14.19 12.70
C GLY A 117 -4.50 -14.68 11.59
N HIS A 118 -3.21 -14.80 11.90
CA HIS A 118 -2.20 -15.28 10.97
C HIS A 118 -1.33 -16.38 11.61
N PRO A 119 -1.14 -17.54 10.94
CA PRO A 119 -1.92 -18.00 9.80
C PRO A 119 -3.38 -18.26 10.22
N GLY A 120 -4.36 -17.91 9.39
CA GLY A 120 -5.76 -18.06 9.78
C GLY A 120 -6.77 -17.44 8.84
N LYS A 121 -8.05 -17.67 9.16
CA LYS A 121 -9.18 -17.02 8.48
C LYS A 121 -9.70 -15.87 9.33
N THR A 122 -10.30 -14.91 8.66
CA THR A 122 -11.13 -13.88 9.30
C THR A 122 -12.50 -14.44 9.64
N ALA A 123 -13.03 -14.05 10.79
CA ALA A 123 -14.38 -14.37 11.25
C ALA A 123 -15.01 -13.13 11.91
N PRO A 124 -16.34 -13.07 12.09
CA PRO A 124 -16.96 -12.06 12.95
C PRO A 124 -16.32 -12.04 14.34
N PHE A 125 -16.22 -10.86 14.93
CA PHE A 125 -15.71 -10.73 16.29
C PHE A 125 -16.65 -11.40 17.29
N ASP A 126 -16.08 -12.22 18.16
CA ASP A 126 -16.75 -12.83 19.30
C ASP A 126 -15.76 -12.94 20.46
N ALA A 127 -16.17 -12.45 21.64
CA ALA A 127 -15.31 -12.37 22.82
C ALA A 127 -15.00 -13.75 23.39
N ASP A 128 -15.97 -14.66 23.37
CA ASP A 128 -15.77 -16.04 23.82
C ASP A 128 -14.78 -16.75 22.90
N ARG A 129 -14.93 -16.56 21.58
CA ARG A 129 -13.97 -17.07 20.61
C ARG A 129 -12.58 -16.49 20.77
N LEU A 130 -12.45 -15.19 21.04
CA LEU A 130 -11.16 -14.56 21.35
C LEU A 130 -10.51 -15.25 22.56
N ALA A 131 -11.26 -15.44 23.64
CA ALA A 131 -10.80 -16.09 24.86
C ALA A 131 -10.32 -17.52 24.61
N GLU A 132 -11.07 -18.30 23.84
CA GLU A 132 -10.66 -19.66 23.43
C GLU A 132 -9.35 -19.66 22.65
N LEU A 133 -9.20 -18.73 21.70
CA LEU A 133 -8.02 -18.65 20.85
C LEU A 133 -6.78 -18.21 21.65
N VAL A 134 -6.91 -17.27 22.57
CA VAL A 134 -5.82 -16.88 23.48
C VAL A 134 -5.48 -18.02 24.44
N ALA A 135 -6.49 -18.71 25.00
CA ALA A 135 -6.27 -19.84 25.91
C ALA A 135 -5.52 -21.00 25.26
N SER A 136 -5.62 -21.17 23.93
CA SER A 136 -4.89 -22.20 23.19
C SER A 136 -3.37 -22.00 23.18
N ASP A 137 -2.90 -20.75 23.25
CA ASP A 137 -1.49 -20.39 23.36
C ASP A 137 -1.33 -19.02 24.06
N PRO A 138 -1.42 -18.96 25.40
CA PRO A 138 -1.48 -17.70 26.13
C PRO A 138 -0.20 -16.88 26.09
N PHE A 139 0.95 -17.52 25.82
CA PHE A 139 2.26 -16.86 25.85
C PHE A 139 2.81 -16.56 24.45
N GLY A 140 2.32 -17.24 23.41
CA GLY A 140 2.68 -16.98 22.02
C GLY A 140 1.63 -16.18 21.23
N THR A 141 0.62 -15.61 21.91
CA THR A 141 -0.46 -14.84 21.28
C THR A 141 -0.44 -13.39 21.70
N THR A 142 -0.33 -12.47 20.74
CA THR A 142 -0.57 -11.05 20.91
C THR A 142 -1.96 -10.68 20.39
N VAL A 143 -2.76 -9.98 21.20
CA VAL A 143 -4.03 -9.38 20.77
C VAL A 143 -3.78 -7.96 20.30
N ALA A 144 -4.25 -7.62 19.10
CA ALA A 144 -4.18 -6.28 18.53
C ALA A 144 -5.58 -5.75 18.22
N LEU A 145 -5.72 -4.43 18.21
CA LEU A 145 -6.99 -3.74 17.98
C LEU A 145 -6.77 -2.55 17.05
N THR A 146 -7.49 -2.55 15.92
CA THR A 146 -7.52 -1.46 14.93
C THR A 146 -8.94 -0.96 14.72
N GLY A 147 -9.06 0.21 14.09
CA GLY A 147 -10.32 0.86 13.77
C GLY A 147 -10.46 2.25 14.38
N HIS A 148 -11.52 2.96 14.04
CA HIS A 148 -11.72 4.34 14.49
C HIS A 148 -11.90 4.42 16.00
N PRO A 149 -11.38 5.48 16.65
CA PRO A 149 -11.53 5.70 18.09
C PRO A 149 -12.99 5.56 18.57
N GLU A 150 -13.96 6.07 17.79
CA GLU A 150 -15.38 6.09 18.16
C GLU A 150 -16.02 4.70 18.27
N VAL A 151 -15.57 3.73 17.47
CA VAL A 151 -16.09 2.35 17.47
C VAL A 151 -15.22 1.39 18.28
N ARG A 152 -13.97 1.78 18.56
CA ARG A 152 -12.97 0.94 19.21
C ARG A 152 -13.26 0.63 20.68
N ASP A 153 -13.95 1.53 21.38
CA ASP A 153 -14.16 1.44 22.84
C ASP A 153 -14.82 0.13 23.27
N ARG A 154 -15.84 -0.35 22.54
CA ARG A 154 -16.52 -1.61 22.88
C ARG A 154 -15.57 -2.81 22.83
N TYR A 155 -14.68 -2.84 21.85
CA TYR A 155 -13.72 -3.92 21.64
C TYR A 155 -12.56 -3.84 22.61
N HIS A 156 -12.13 -2.63 22.94
CA HIS A 156 -11.12 -2.40 23.97
C HIS A 156 -11.61 -2.93 25.33
N VAL A 157 -12.89 -2.74 25.67
CA VAL A 157 -13.49 -3.33 26.87
C VAL A 157 -13.56 -4.85 26.77
N ALA A 158 -14.02 -5.39 25.63
CA ALA A 158 -14.16 -6.83 25.44
C ALA A 158 -12.82 -7.59 25.46
N ALA A 159 -11.74 -6.95 25.00
CA ALA A 159 -10.39 -7.53 24.98
C ALA A 159 -9.51 -7.06 26.14
N ARG A 160 -10.04 -6.33 27.12
CA ARG A 160 -9.28 -5.65 28.18
C ARG A 160 -8.32 -6.57 28.92
N ASP A 161 -8.75 -7.80 29.20
CA ASP A 161 -7.98 -8.78 29.96
C ASP A 161 -6.73 -9.27 29.20
N TYR A 162 -6.65 -8.98 27.90
CA TYR A 162 -5.54 -9.33 27.02
C TYR A 162 -4.65 -8.14 26.66
N ALA A 163 -4.90 -6.95 27.24
CA ALA A 163 -4.13 -5.72 27.03
C ALA A 163 -3.83 -5.44 25.53
N PRO A 164 -4.86 -5.20 24.70
CA PRO A 164 -4.72 -5.22 23.25
C PRO A 164 -3.79 -4.10 22.77
N LEU A 165 -2.87 -4.44 21.87
CA LEU A 165 -2.04 -3.47 21.18
C LEU A 165 -2.92 -2.60 20.26
N ILE A 166 -3.00 -1.31 20.54
CA ILE A 166 -3.71 -0.36 19.67
C ILE A 166 -2.87 -0.06 18.44
N VAL A 167 -3.41 -0.33 17.25
CA VAL A 167 -2.70 -0.16 15.98
C VAL A 167 -3.40 0.90 15.13
N GLU A 168 -2.72 2.02 14.96
CA GLU A 168 -3.15 3.09 14.06
C GLU A 168 -2.67 2.82 12.62
N ARG A 169 -3.47 3.18 11.61
CA ARG A 169 -3.13 2.91 10.19
C ARG A 169 -1.77 3.48 9.74
N PRO A 170 -1.38 4.72 10.07
CA PRO A 170 -0.07 5.23 9.69
C PRO A 170 1.06 4.45 10.36
N ALA A 171 0.86 4.02 11.60
CA ALA A 171 1.84 3.21 12.32
C ALA A 171 2.00 1.85 11.64
N LEU A 172 0.90 1.23 11.22
CA LEU A 172 0.93 -0.03 10.47
C LEU A 172 1.69 0.11 9.14
N ALA A 173 1.47 1.21 8.42
CA ALA A 173 2.21 1.53 7.20
C ALA A 173 3.72 1.68 7.44
N ALA A 174 4.13 2.35 8.53
CA ALA A 174 5.52 2.48 8.91
C ALA A 174 6.15 1.14 9.34
N LEU A 175 5.43 0.36 10.14
CA LEU A 175 5.88 -0.97 10.56
C LEU A 175 6.14 -1.89 9.36
N ALA A 176 5.29 -1.82 8.33
CA ALA A 176 5.47 -2.59 7.11
C ALA A 176 6.69 -2.14 6.28
N LEU A 177 7.02 -0.85 6.31
CA LEU A 177 8.26 -0.34 5.71
C LEU A 177 9.51 -0.82 6.45
N ASP A 178 9.48 -0.78 7.78
CA ASP A 178 10.62 -1.12 8.63
C ASP A 178 10.88 -2.63 8.75
N ASN A 179 9.88 -3.48 8.44
CA ASN A 179 9.98 -4.93 8.55
C ASN A 179 9.71 -5.60 7.19
N PRO A 180 10.56 -5.40 6.18
CA PRO A 180 10.35 -5.96 4.83
C PRO A 180 10.34 -7.49 4.84
N THR A 181 9.45 -8.11 4.08
CA THR A 181 9.49 -9.56 3.85
C THR A 181 10.55 -9.91 2.81
N THR A 182 11.19 -11.07 2.97
CA THR A 182 12.11 -11.66 1.98
C THR A 182 11.38 -12.34 0.80
N SER A 183 10.05 -12.38 0.81
CA SER A 183 9.25 -13.06 -0.21
C SER A 183 9.00 -12.14 -1.41
N THR A 184 9.37 -12.64 -2.59
CA THR A 184 9.24 -12.05 -3.92
C THR A 184 7.93 -11.31 -4.17
N LEU A 185 8.10 -10.07 -4.66
CA LEU A 185 7.12 -9.20 -5.30
C LEU A 185 6.11 -10.00 -6.13
N VAL A 186 4.82 -9.71 -5.93
CA VAL A 186 3.74 -10.23 -6.78
C VAL A 186 3.95 -9.67 -8.18
N SER A 187 4.63 -10.43 -9.03
CA SER A 187 4.66 -10.16 -10.46
C SER A 187 3.27 -10.52 -10.99
N THR A 188 2.37 -9.53 -11.06
CA THR A 188 1.12 -9.73 -11.79
C THR A 188 1.50 -10.22 -13.19
N PRO A 189 0.97 -11.37 -13.66
CA PRO A 189 1.23 -11.79 -15.02
C PRO A 189 0.75 -10.67 -15.92
N ARG A 190 1.70 -10.10 -16.67
CA ARG A 190 1.41 -9.13 -17.72
C ARG A 190 0.38 -9.73 -18.66
N THR A 191 -0.88 -9.32 -18.54
CA THR A 191 -1.79 -9.26 -19.69
C THR A 191 -1.41 -8.06 -20.56
N SER A 192 -0.12 -7.86 -20.79
CA SER A 192 0.42 -6.93 -21.78
C SER A 192 0.45 -7.67 -23.11
N GLY A 193 -0.73 -7.93 -23.67
CA GLY A 193 -0.86 -8.65 -24.93
C GLY A 193 -1.95 -8.17 -25.87
N ALA A 194 -3.03 -7.53 -25.38
CA ALA A 194 -4.20 -7.31 -26.25
C ALA A 194 -4.67 -5.86 -26.41
N LEU A 195 -4.20 -4.88 -25.63
CA LEU A 195 -4.58 -3.47 -25.82
C LEU A 195 -3.43 -2.47 -25.65
N ALA A 196 -2.20 -2.86 -26.02
CA ALA A 196 -1.13 -1.91 -26.28
C ALA A 196 -1.27 -1.29 -27.68
N HIS A 197 -2.40 -0.63 -27.94
CA HIS A 197 -2.38 0.47 -28.89
C HIS A 197 -1.78 1.68 -28.15
N ARG A 198 -0.45 1.68 -28.02
CA ARG A 198 0.26 2.94 -27.85
C ARG A 198 -0.11 3.79 -29.07
N PRO A 199 -0.55 5.05 -28.95
CA PRO A 199 -0.18 6.03 -29.95
C PRO A 199 1.34 6.12 -29.87
N ARG A 200 2.00 5.33 -30.72
CA ARG A 200 3.43 5.44 -30.98
C ARG A 200 3.62 6.89 -31.39
N ARG A 201 4.24 7.67 -30.48
CA ARG A 201 4.81 9.00 -30.68
C ARG A 201 5.01 9.23 -32.18
N ALA A 202 4.14 10.02 -32.78
CA ALA A 202 4.20 10.36 -34.20
C ALA A 202 5.40 11.28 -34.42
N MET A 203 6.59 10.71 -34.42
CA MET A 203 7.83 11.39 -34.78
C MET A 203 8.79 10.32 -35.33
N PRO A 204 8.64 10.03 -36.63
CA PRO A 204 9.65 10.51 -37.58
C PRO A 204 9.06 11.11 -38.88
N TYR A 205 7.74 11.11 -39.07
CA TYR A 205 7.13 11.58 -40.33
C TYR A 205 7.20 13.10 -40.51
N LEU A 206 7.13 13.89 -39.43
CA LEU A 206 7.22 15.35 -39.53
C LEU A 206 8.61 15.80 -40.01
N LEU A 207 9.68 15.10 -39.60
CA LEU A 207 11.04 15.38 -40.07
C LEU A 207 11.21 15.02 -41.55
N VAL A 208 10.64 13.90 -42.01
CA VAL A 208 10.67 13.52 -43.43
C VAL A 208 9.89 14.50 -44.31
N ILE A 209 8.72 14.96 -43.86
CA ILE A 209 7.90 15.94 -44.59
C ILE A 209 8.61 17.30 -44.66
N ILE A 210 9.20 17.78 -43.56
CA ILE A 210 9.94 19.04 -43.54
C ILE A 210 11.16 18.96 -44.47
N THR A 211 11.90 17.85 -44.44
CA THR A 211 13.09 17.67 -45.29
C THR A 211 12.70 17.62 -46.76
N GLY A 212 11.62 16.91 -47.11
CA GLY A 212 11.09 16.86 -48.48
C GLY A 212 10.63 18.22 -48.99
N LEU A 213 9.95 19.01 -48.14
CA LEU A 213 9.44 20.33 -48.51
C LEU A 213 10.58 21.33 -48.75
N VAL A 214 11.64 21.29 -47.93
CA VAL A 214 12.83 22.14 -48.10
C VAL A 214 13.56 21.83 -49.41
N ILE A 215 13.72 20.55 -49.73
CA ILE A 215 14.35 20.12 -50.99
C ILE A 215 13.52 20.57 -52.20
N PHE A 216 12.19 20.41 -52.13
CA PHE A 216 11.29 20.82 -53.21
C PHE A 216 11.34 22.34 -53.45
N LEU A 217 11.29 23.15 -52.38
CA LEU A 217 11.42 24.61 -52.47
C LEU A 217 12.77 25.05 -53.04
N LEU A 218 13.87 24.40 -52.63
CA LEU A 218 15.21 24.65 -53.18
C LEU A 218 15.29 24.33 -54.67
N LEU A 219 14.67 23.22 -55.10
CA LEU A 219 14.64 22.85 -56.52
C LEU A 219 13.84 23.86 -57.36
N LEU A 220 12.75 24.40 -56.80
CA LEU A 220 11.89 25.37 -57.49
C LEU A 220 12.57 26.74 -57.66
N VAL A 221 13.44 27.13 -56.73
CA VAL A 221 14.27 28.35 -56.81
C VAL A 221 15.46 28.20 -57.77
N VAL A 222 15.95 26.97 -57.99
CA VAL A 222 17.09 26.72 -58.89
C VAL A 222 16.64 26.56 -60.35
N ILE A 223 15.38 26.16 -60.60
CA ILE A 223 14.83 25.91 -61.94
C ILE A 223 13.99 27.08 -62.47
N GLY A 224 13.49 27.97 -61.60
CA GLY A 224 12.80 29.20 -61.99
C GLY A 224 13.75 30.40 -62.10
#